data_AF-A0A0S3TGZ9-F1
#
_entry.id   AF-A0A0S3TGZ9-F1
#
_cell.length_a   1.000
_cell.length_b   1.000
_cell.length_c   1.000
_cell.angle_alpha   90.00
_cell.angle_beta   90.00
_cell.angle_gamma   90.00
#
_symmetry.space_group_name_H-M   'P 1'
#
loop_
_entity.id
_entity.type
_entity.pdbx_description
1 polymer ?
#
loop_
_entity_poly.entity_id
_entity_poly.type
_entity_poly.pdbx_seq_one_letter_code
_entity_poly.pdbx_strand_id
1 'polypeptide(L)'
;MVTARQRLTSLEHKEAIDKEDISFTPMAVPMVSGPGAIGVVIGLSTRASQWVDYLGCLIGIALLGILLYLCLALGEPLIEKLGSTGMGALNRILGFLILAIAVQLIAEGTVDIFKSTVPNLLR
;
A
#
# COMPACT_ATOMS: atom_id res chain seq x y z
N MET A 1 33.34 -5.51 -6.65
CA MET A 1 32.12 -5.69 -7.45
C MET A 1 31.65 -7.12 -7.25
N VAL A 2 30.71 -7.36 -6.33
CA VAL A 2 30.21 -8.71 -6.02
C VAL A 2 29.04 -9.00 -6.95
N THR A 3 29.25 -9.87 -7.93
CA THR A 3 28.21 -10.31 -8.87
C THR A 3 27.36 -11.36 -8.17
N ALA A 4 26.09 -11.05 -7.88
CA ALA A 4 25.13 -12.03 -7.41
C ALA A 4 24.90 -13.07 -8.53
N ARG A 5 25.51 -14.25 -8.42
CA ARG A 5 25.20 -15.40 -9.27
C ARG A 5 23.82 -15.92 -8.88
N GLN A 6 22.77 -15.54 -9.60
CA GLN A 6 21.54 -16.34 -9.61
C GLN A 6 21.82 -17.63 -10.36
N ARG A 7 22.07 -18.71 -9.61
CA ARG A 7 22.05 -20.07 -10.13
C ARG A 7 20.60 -20.56 -10.11
N LEU A 8 19.80 -20.13 -11.08
CA LEU A 8 18.58 -20.86 -11.39
C LEU A 8 19.01 -22.10 -12.18
N THR A 9 18.74 -23.28 -11.64
CA THR A 9 18.97 -24.54 -12.34
C THR A 9 18.01 -24.65 -13.53
N SER A 10 18.40 -25.39 -14.57
CA SER A 10 17.60 -25.50 -15.81
C SER A 10 16.20 -26.10 -15.58
N LEU A 11 16.00 -26.80 -14.48
CA LEU A 11 14.70 -27.33 -14.04
C LEU A 11 13.81 -26.22 -13.44
N GLU A 12 14.37 -25.36 -12.59
CA GLU A 12 13.64 -24.21 -11.99
C GLU A 12 13.18 -23.20 -13.04
N HIS A 13 13.96 -22.99 -14.10
CA HIS A 13 13.56 -22.10 -15.21
C HIS A 13 12.37 -22.67 -15.99
N LYS A 14 12.30 -23.99 -16.15
CA LYS A 14 11.22 -24.66 -16.86
C LYS A 14 9.92 -24.66 -16.03
N GLU A 15 10.03 -24.90 -14.72
CA GLU A 15 8.90 -24.79 -13.80
C GLU A 15 8.38 -23.34 -13.63
N ALA A 16 9.24 -22.34 -13.77
CA ALA A 16 8.82 -20.93 -13.76
C ALA A 16 8.04 -20.54 -15.02
N ILE A 17 8.36 -21.13 -16.17
CA ILE A 17 7.66 -20.88 -17.44
C ILE A 17 6.29 -21.59 -17.49
N ASP A 18 6.17 -22.77 -16.88
CA ASP A 18 4.90 -23.53 -16.79
C ASP A 18 3.96 -23.06 -15.67
N LYS A 19 4.41 -22.17 -14.78
CA LYS A 19 3.51 -21.53 -13.81
C LYS A 19 2.73 -20.41 -14.50
N GLU A 20 1.43 -20.64 -14.71
CA GLU A 20 0.49 -19.65 -15.27
C GLU A 20 0.40 -18.34 -14.47
N ASP A 21 0.92 -18.29 -13.25
CA ASP A 21 0.75 -17.14 -12.37
C ASP A 21 2.05 -16.72 -11.65
N ILE A 22 2.95 -16.07 -12.39
CA ILE A 22 4.05 -15.27 -11.81
C ILE A 22 3.51 -14.01 -11.10
N SER A 23 2.23 -13.68 -11.25
CA SER A 23 1.61 -12.48 -10.68
C SER A 23 1.56 -12.49 -9.14
N PHE A 24 1.67 -13.64 -8.48
CA PHE A 24 1.77 -13.72 -7.01
C PHE A 24 3.18 -13.38 -6.44
N THR A 25 4.18 -13.14 -7.31
CA THR A 25 5.59 -12.86 -6.94
C THR A 25 5.78 -11.37 -6.58
N PRO A 26 6.90 -10.94 -5.93
CA PRO A 26 6.96 -10.08 -4.73
C PRO A 26 6.40 -8.66 -4.86
N MET A 27 5.89 -8.22 -6.01
CA MET A 27 5.44 -6.85 -6.29
C MET A 27 3.93 -6.69 -6.20
N ALA A 28 3.13 -7.73 -6.46
CA ALA A 28 1.67 -7.61 -6.40
C ALA A 28 1.16 -7.32 -4.98
N VAL A 29 1.72 -8.02 -3.98
CA VAL A 29 1.42 -7.78 -2.56
C VAL A 29 1.83 -6.36 -2.15
N PRO A 30 3.07 -5.86 -2.38
CA PRO A 30 3.42 -4.47 -2.07
C PRO A 30 2.62 -3.41 -2.81
N MET A 31 2.21 -3.67 -4.05
CA MET A 31 1.51 -2.68 -4.87
C MET A 31 0.10 -2.41 -4.34
N VAL A 32 -0.57 -3.44 -3.79
CA VAL A 32 -1.93 -3.33 -3.26
C VAL A 32 -1.97 -3.18 -1.74
N SER A 33 -1.15 -3.95 -1.02
CA SER A 33 -1.04 -3.96 0.45
C SER A 33 0.25 -3.29 0.92
N GLY A 34 0.48 -2.07 0.42
CA GLY A 34 1.63 -1.27 0.83
C GLY A 34 1.71 -1.10 2.35
N PRO A 35 2.90 -0.79 2.91
CA PRO A 35 3.12 -0.68 4.35
C PRO A 35 2.18 0.34 5.03
N GLY A 36 1.76 1.38 4.30
CA GLY A 36 0.76 2.33 4.78
C GLY A 36 -0.61 1.71 5.02
N ALA A 37 -1.09 0.85 4.10
CA ALA A 37 -2.38 0.17 4.24
C ALA A 37 -2.37 -0.80 5.45
N ILE A 38 -1.26 -1.52 5.64
CA ILE A 38 -1.06 -2.40 6.80
C ILE A 38 -1.12 -1.59 8.11
N GLY A 39 -0.43 -0.45 8.16
CA GLY A 39 -0.42 0.44 9.33
C GLY A 39 -1.82 0.96 9.68
N VAL A 40 -2.65 1.30 8.69
CA VAL A 40 -4.03 1.75 8.91
C VAL A 40 -4.89 0.63 9.51
N VAL A 41 -4.81 -0.59 8.97
CA VAL A 41 -5.61 -1.72 9.52
C VAL A 41 -5.19 -2.03 10.95
N ILE A 42 -3.89 -2.05 11.25
CA ILE A 42 -3.38 -2.26 12.61
C ILE A 42 -3.84 -1.12 13.54
N GLY A 43 -3.69 0.14 13.13
CA GLY A 43 -4.09 1.30 13.93
C GLY A 43 -5.60 1.36 14.16
N LEU A 44 -6.42 0.87 13.23
CA LEU A 44 -7.87 0.77 13.41
C LEU A 44 -8.21 -0.39 14.35
N SER A 45 -7.47 -1.49 14.27
CA SER A 45 -7.66 -2.66 15.15
C SER A 45 -7.37 -2.38 16.62
N THR A 46 -6.44 -1.45 16.94
CA THR A 46 -6.16 -1.06 18.33
C THR A 46 -7.25 -0.19 18.95
N ARG A 47 -8.12 0.41 18.13
CA ARG A 47 -9.26 1.24 18.57
C ARG A 47 -10.58 0.46 18.61
N ALA A 48 -10.64 -0.71 17.97
CA ALA A 48 -11.81 -1.58 17.97
C ALA A 48 -11.97 -2.23 19.35
N SER A 49 -13.11 -2.02 20.01
CA SER A 49 -13.37 -2.53 21.36
C SER A 49 -14.57 -3.48 21.38
N GLN A 50 -15.48 -3.38 20.40
CA GLN A 50 -16.67 -4.22 20.28
C GLN A 50 -16.63 -5.08 19.01
N TRP A 51 -17.33 -6.23 19.04
CA TRP A 51 -17.42 -7.14 17.88
C TRP A 51 -18.01 -6.45 16.63
N VAL A 52 -18.85 -5.44 16.84
CA VAL A 52 -19.46 -4.62 15.78
C VAL A 52 -18.40 -3.78 15.04
N ASP A 53 -17.37 -3.29 15.73
CA ASP A 53 -16.29 -2.49 15.15
C ASP A 53 -15.45 -3.33 14.18
N TYR A 54 -15.20 -4.59 14.53
CA TYR A 54 -14.51 -5.54 13.66
C TYR A 54 -15.32 -5.87 12.41
N LEU A 55 -16.65 -6.01 12.55
CA LEU A 55 -17.54 -6.25 11.42
C LEU A 55 -17.57 -5.03 10.49
N GLY A 56 -17.56 -3.81 11.05
CA GLY A 56 -17.42 -2.57 10.29
C GLY A 56 -16.09 -2.48 9.53
N CYS A 57 -14.97 -2.86 10.17
CA CYS A 57 -13.67 -2.91 9.52
C CYS A 57 -13.66 -3.90 8.34
N LEU A 58 -14.24 -5.10 8.53
CA LEU A 58 -14.31 -6.12 7.48
C LEU A 58 -15.10 -5.63 6.26
N ILE A 59 -16.26 -5.00 6.50
CA ILE A 59 -17.08 -4.41 5.43
C ILE A 59 -16.30 -3.29 4.72
N GLY A 60 -15.60 -2.44 5.47
CA GLY A 60 -14.77 -1.38 4.91
C GLY A 60 -13.65 -1.91 4.01
N ILE A 61 -12.95 -2.97 4.44
CA ILE A 61 -11.90 -3.63 3.64
C ILE A 61 -12.50 -4.25 2.38
N ALA A 62 -13.65 -4.92 2.48
CA ALA A 62 -14.33 -5.51 1.32
C ALA A 62 -14.75 -4.45 0.29
N LEU A 63 -15.33 -3.33 0.74
CA LEU A 63 -15.70 -2.20 -0.12
C LEU A 63 -14.47 -1.58 -0.79
N LEU A 64 -13.37 -1.40 -0.05
CA LEU A 64 -12.11 -0.91 -0.60
C LEU A 64 -11.56 -1.87 -1.67
N GLY A 65 -11.65 -3.18 -1.43
CA GLY A 65 -11.25 -4.20 -2.41
C GLY A 65 -12.06 -4.14 -3.69
N ILE A 66 -13.38 -3.95 -3.60
CA ILE A 66 -14.26 -3.77 -4.76
C ILE A 66 -13.88 -2.49 -5.52
N LEU A 67 -13.65 -1.39 -4.82
CA LEU A 67 -13.26 -0.12 -5.43
C LEU A 67 -11.92 -0.25 -6.17
N LEU A 68 -10.93 -0.89 -5.54
CA LEU A 68 -9.62 -1.17 -6.14
C LEU A 68 -9.77 -2.03 -7.40
N TYR A 69 -10.56 -3.10 -7.33
CA TYR A 69 -10.84 -3.94 -8.49
C TYR A 69 -11.43 -3.13 -9.64
N LEU A 70 -12.40 -2.25 -9.35
CA LEU A 70 -13.01 -1.38 -10.35
C LEU A 70 -11.98 -0.44 -10.98
N CYS A 71 -11.14 0.21 -10.16
CA CYS A 71 -10.07 1.08 -10.64
C CYS A 71 -9.09 0.35 -11.56
N LEU A 72 -8.71 -0.89 -11.22
CA LEU A 72 -7.84 -1.72 -12.06
C LEU A 72 -8.55 -2.11 -13.36
N ALA A 73 -9.80 -2.55 -13.30
CA ALA A 73 -10.59 -2.93 -14.47
C ALA A 73 -10.84 -1.75 -15.42
N LEU A 74 -10.98 -0.53 -14.90
CA LEU A 74 -11.16 0.70 -15.66
C LEU A 74 -9.81 1.31 -16.12
N GLY A 75 -8.67 0.71 -15.76
CA GLY A 75 -7.34 1.29 -15.97
C GLY A 75 -6.96 1.48 -17.44
N GLU A 76 -7.18 0.46 -18.28
CA GLU A 76 -6.87 0.51 -19.72
C GLU A 76 -7.52 1.71 -20.44
N PRO A 77 -8.85 1.91 -20.39
CA PRO A 77 -9.49 3.04 -21.07
C PRO A 77 -9.15 4.40 -20.44
N LEU A 78 -8.77 4.43 -19.14
CA LEU A 78 -8.37 5.66 -18.47
C LEU A 78 -7.01 6.15 -18.97
N ILE A 79 -6.05 5.24 -19.14
CA ILE A 79 -4.70 5.53 -19.60
C ILE A 79 -4.74 6.03 -21.06
N GLU A 80 -5.56 5.41 -21.91
CA GLU A 80 -5.74 5.83 -23.30
C GLU A 80 -6.31 7.24 -23.41
N LYS A 81 -7.27 7.62 -22.56
CA LYS A 81 -7.84 8.97 -22.54
C LYS A 81 -6.90 10.06 -22.06
N LEU A 82 -6.01 9.74 -21.11
CA LEU A 82 -5.07 10.71 -20.54
C LEU A 82 -3.86 10.99 -21.43
N GLY A 83 -3.48 10.02 -22.26
CA GLY A 83 -2.29 10.10 -23.10
C GLY A 83 -0.99 10.25 -22.31
N SER A 84 0.13 10.35 -23.02
CA SER A 84 1.47 10.40 -22.41
C SER A 84 1.70 11.66 -21.56
N THR A 85 1.19 12.81 -21.99
CA THR A 85 1.32 14.08 -21.27
C THR A 85 0.50 14.10 -19.98
N GLY A 86 -0.74 13.59 -20.01
CA GLY A 86 -1.62 13.52 -18.84
C GLY A 86 -1.07 12.61 -17.76
N MET A 87 -0.53 11.44 -18.15
CA MET A 87 0.14 10.52 -17.23
C MET A 87 1.36 11.14 -16.54
N GLY A 88 2.15 11.94 -17.27
CA GLY A 88 3.29 12.66 -16.70
C GLY A 88 2.87 13.71 -15.65
N ALA A 89 1.78 14.43 -15.89
CA ALA A 89 1.23 15.39 -14.94
C ALA A 89 0.67 14.69 -13.69
N LEU A 90 -0.07 13.59 -13.87
CA LEU A 90 -0.59 12.78 -12.75
C LEU A 90 0.51 12.25 -11.85
N ASN A 91 1.60 11.70 -12.42
CA ASN A 91 2.71 11.18 -11.61
C ASN A 91 3.34 12.26 -10.73
N ARG A 92 3.44 13.50 -11.22
CA ARG A 92 3.95 14.63 -10.42
C ARG A 92 3.01 14.97 -9.27
N ILE A 93 1.70 14.99 -9.53
CA ILE A 93 0.68 15.27 -8.52
C ILE A 93 0.66 14.16 -7.46
N LEU A 94 0.64 12.89 -7.87
CA LEU A 94 0.67 11.75 -6.95
C LEU A 94 1.92 11.79 -6.06
N GLY A 95 3.10 12.05 -6.63
CA GLY A 95 4.33 12.21 -5.86
C GLY A 95 4.26 13.34 -4.85
N PHE A 96 3.69 14.49 -5.23
CA PHE A 96 3.47 15.61 -4.31
C PHE A 96 2.48 15.27 -3.19
N LEU A 97 1.39 14.57 -3.50
CA LEU A 97 0.40 14.14 -2.51
C LEU A 97 1.01 13.16 -1.50
N ILE A 98 1.79 12.18 -1.98
CA ILE A 98 2.49 11.22 -1.11
C ILE A 98 3.44 11.96 -0.18
N LEU A 99 4.19 12.95 -0.69
CA LEU A 99 5.07 13.78 0.14
C LEU A 99 4.28 14.54 1.21
N ALA A 100 3.15 15.16 0.85
CA ALA A 100 2.31 15.89 1.79
C ALA A 100 1.77 14.97 2.90
N ILE A 101 1.26 13.79 2.53
CA ILE A 101 0.76 12.79 3.49
C ILE A 101 1.91 12.32 4.40
N ALA A 102 3.11 12.07 3.86
CA ALA A 102 4.25 11.67 4.66
C ALA A 102 4.63 12.74 5.70
N VAL A 103 4.68 14.01 5.30
CA VAL A 103 4.94 15.13 6.22
C VAL A 103 3.85 15.24 7.28
N GLN A 104 2.58 15.07 6.90
CA GLN A 104 1.45 15.07 7.82
C GLN A 104 1.58 13.97 8.89
N LEU A 105 1.85 12.73 8.48
CA LEU A 105 2.01 11.60 9.40
C LEU A 105 3.17 11.81 10.39
N ILE A 106 4.30 12.38 9.92
CA ILE A 106 5.44 12.71 10.78
C ILE A 106 5.07 13.80 11.79
N ALA A 107 4.36 14.85 11.35
CA ALA A 107 3.94 15.94 12.21
C ALA A 107 2.95 15.46 13.28
N GLU A 108 1.92 14.71 12.90
CA GLU A 108 0.94 14.12 13.83
C GLU A 108 1.62 13.20 14.84
N GLY A 109 2.48 12.30 14.37
CA GLY A 109 3.22 11.40 15.26
C GLY A 109 4.13 12.14 16.25
N THR A 110 4.80 13.20 15.81
CA THR A 110 5.67 14.00 16.69
C THR A 110 4.88 14.76 17.76
N VAL A 111 3.74 15.35 17.38
CA VAL A 111 2.86 16.08 18.31
C VAL A 111 2.26 15.13 19.35
N ASP A 112 1.83 13.94 18.95
CA ASP A 112 1.26 12.94 19.85
C ASP A 112 2.29 12.44 20.87
N ILE A 113 3.53 12.20 20.44
CA ILE A 113 4.63 11.80 21.35
C ILE A 113 4.90 12.90 22.39
N PHE A 114 4.96 14.17 21.96
CA PHE A 114 5.23 15.29 22.87
C PHE A 114 4.09 15.51 23.87
N LYS A 115 2.83 15.46 23.42
CA LYS A 115 1.65 15.55 24.28
C LYS A 115 1.52 14.38 25.25
N SER A 116 1.88 13.16 24.85
CA SER A 116 1.77 11.98 25.70
C SER A 116 2.91 11.86 26.72
N THR A 117 4.11 12.31 26.36
CA THR A 117 5.32 12.11 27.19
C THR A 117 5.53 13.24 28.20
N VAL A 118 5.29 14.50 27.82
CA VAL A 118 5.56 15.67 28.68
C VAL A 118 4.73 15.68 29.98
N PRO A 119 3.42 15.37 29.99
CA PRO A 119 2.63 15.33 31.21
C PRO A 119 2.97 14.14 32.12
N ASN A 120 3.48 13.04 31.54
CA ASN A 120 3.87 11.84 32.29
C ASN A 120 5.25 11.96 32.95
N LEU A 121 6.12 12.86 32.45
CA LEU A 121 7.41 13.18 33.09
C LEU A 121 7.30 14.23 34.20
N LEU A 122 6.25 15.05 34.19
CA LEU A 122 6.00 16.13 35.17
C LEU A 122 5.11 15.69 36.34
N ARG A 123 4.87 14.39 36.50
CA ARG A 123 4.05 13.80 37.56
C ARG A 123 4.87 12.85 38.44
#